data_AF-A0A3R6DTG5-F1
#
_entry.id   AF-A0A3R6DTG5-F1
#
_cell.length_a   1.000
_cell.length_b   1.000
_cell.length_c   1.000
_cell.angle_alpha   90.00
_cell.angle_beta   90.00
_cell.angle_gamma   90.00
#
_symmetry.space_group_name_H-M   'P 1'
#
loop_
_entity.id
_entity.type
_entity.pdbx_description
1 polymer ?
#
loop_
_entity_poly.entity_id
_entity_poly.type
_entity_poly.pdbx_seq_one_letter_code
_entity_poly.pdbx_strand_id
1 'polypeptide(L)'
;MIELEDNHTKNIESINPQEKELMTTLSEHSLNWLIEKDNVLVFPNSFQAGDGDQHVLTSHCQETCWSVQTYNLIGYIGKGDAEIKINSRFDAAGQYNFLHYLLLKTQNVNLFNYEVKSDRKDSMFDLLKFLFPKYLNEALSSGILKMYDSFSYNDCKMKGHIDVNRHIKNNLPFRGNIAYLLREHTCDNYIIHLICYTIDYLQKDRIGRFLLTKDEVTKHNIERIHNWGKSYRKYTLSQTFSRNLRTPIHPLYIKYRPLQKLCLALLRHRHISYHEDTEKVHGVLFDAAWLWEEYVALVIKDSYKHIVKGNGFKLLSDGDEKFQEIIPDFLSRGEDNRIVADTKYIPLDGTKNLSADRAAAIYYKTIMYMYRFNSNKGLLLYPSKDDNTSYPKDFRIIETNGSLVKIPMKISTKKDFWEFAEDMKHNEKEFLIAIKKIKA
;
A
#
# COMPACT_ATOMS: atom_id res chain seq x y z
N MET A 1 12.07 3.24 21.50
CA MET A 1 11.73 2.70 20.16
C MET A 1 11.59 1.21 20.29
N ILE A 2 10.40 0.69 20.00
CA ILE A 2 10.10 -0.74 20.09
C ILE A 2 10.21 -1.37 18.70
N GLU A 3 10.99 -2.45 18.59
CA GLU A 3 11.05 -3.26 17.37
C GLU A 3 10.29 -4.58 17.53
N LEU A 4 9.38 -4.81 16.60
CA LEU A 4 8.53 -6.00 16.47
C LEU A 4 8.73 -6.63 15.08
N GLU A 5 8.27 -7.86 14.92
CA GLU A 5 8.16 -8.55 13.63
C GLU A 5 6.69 -8.76 13.29
N ASP A 6 6.35 -8.88 12.00
CA ASP A 6 5.00 -9.23 11.55
C ASP A 6 4.60 -10.66 11.96
N ASN A 7 3.30 -10.89 12.19
CA ASN A 7 2.74 -12.18 12.61
C ASN A 7 3.45 -12.81 13.81
N HIS A 8 3.87 -11.99 14.78
CA HIS A 8 4.61 -12.45 15.95
C HIS A 8 3.94 -11.98 17.25
N THR A 9 4.11 -12.76 18.31
CA THR A 9 3.72 -12.39 19.67
C THR A 9 4.98 -12.21 20.51
N LYS A 10 5.15 -11.03 21.10
CA LYS A 10 6.32 -10.68 21.91
C LYS A 10 5.88 -10.14 23.26
N ASN A 11 6.50 -10.62 24.32
CA ASN A 11 6.34 -10.06 25.65
C ASN A 11 7.40 -8.97 25.88
N ILE A 12 6.97 -7.81 26.38
CA ILE A 12 7.83 -6.65 26.63
C ILE A 12 7.71 -6.26 28.11
N GLU A 13 8.83 -6.32 28.83
CA GLU A 13 8.87 -6.12 30.29
C GLU A 13 9.09 -4.66 30.70
N SER A 14 9.78 -3.86 29.88
CA SER A 14 10.08 -2.46 30.19
C SER A 14 9.61 -1.55 29.05
N ILE A 15 8.64 -0.69 29.37
CA ILE A 15 8.01 0.23 28.42
C ILE A 15 7.86 1.58 29.09
N ASN A 16 8.27 2.64 28.41
CA ASN A 16 8.12 3.98 28.95
C ASN A 16 6.64 4.47 28.85
N PRO A 17 6.24 5.54 29.55
CA PRO A 17 4.85 6.01 29.54
C PRO A 17 4.31 6.37 28.15
N GLN A 18 5.13 6.96 27.27
CA GLN A 18 4.71 7.36 25.92
C GLN A 18 4.52 6.13 25.00
N GLU A 19 5.40 5.13 25.10
CA GLU A 19 5.28 3.87 24.39
C GLU A 19 4.05 3.08 24.86
N LYS A 20 3.73 3.10 26.16
CA LYS A 20 2.51 2.52 26.73
C LYS A 20 1.25 3.20 26.18
N GLU A 21 1.24 4.53 26.12
CA GLU A 21 0.14 5.30 25.55
C GLU A 21 -0.07 4.96 24.06
N LEU A 22 1.01 4.91 23.28
CA LEU A 22 0.97 4.52 21.87
C LEU A 22 0.40 3.11 21.70
N MET A 23 0.91 2.10 22.42
CA MET A 23 0.41 0.73 22.31
C MET A 23 -1.07 0.60 22.69
N THR A 24 -1.51 1.32 23.73
CA THR A 24 -2.91 1.34 24.16
C THR A 24 -3.78 1.93 23.07
N THR A 25 -3.38 3.09 22.53
CA THR A 25 -4.08 3.76 21.42
C THR A 25 -4.21 2.85 20.19
N LEU A 26 -3.15 2.12 19.82
CA LEU A 26 -3.15 1.20 18.69
C LEU A 26 -3.99 -0.06 18.92
N SER A 27 -4.20 -0.44 20.17
CA SER A 27 -5.02 -1.61 20.54
C SER A 27 -6.51 -1.29 20.66
N GLU A 28 -6.85 -0.05 20.99
CA GLU A 28 -8.23 0.42 21.17
C GLU A 28 -8.90 0.90 19.87
N HIS A 29 -8.09 1.30 18.88
CA HIS A 29 -8.59 1.84 17.62
C HIS A 29 -8.30 0.90 16.44
N SER A 30 -9.31 0.71 15.59
CA SER A 30 -9.11 0.00 14.34
C SER A 30 -8.21 0.78 13.38
N LEU A 31 -7.54 0.07 12.49
CA LEU A 31 -6.70 0.63 11.44
C LEU A 31 -7.47 1.63 10.58
N ASN A 32 -8.74 1.37 10.29
CA ASN A 32 -9.60 2.28 9.53
C ASN A 32 -9.81 3.60 10.27
N TRP A 33 -10.06 3.53 11.57
CA TRP A 33 -10.18 4.74 12.40
C TRP A 33 -8.89 5.57 12.37
N LEU A 34 -7.73 4.92 12.50
CA LEU A 34 -6.42 5.59 12.42
C LEU A 34 -6.15 6.20 11.03
N ILE A 35 -6.54 5.53 9.94
CA ILE A 35 -6.40 6.05 8.57
C ILE A 35 -7.27 7.31 8.34
N GLU A 36 -8.43 7.38 9.00
CA GLU A 36 -9.40 8.46 8.83
C GLU A 36 -9.15 9.66 9.74
N LYS A 37 -8.80 9.43 11.01
CA LYS A 37 -8.67 10.46 12.05
C LYS A 37 -7.24 10.95 12.24
N ASP A 38 -6.28 10.07 11.99
CA ASP A 38 -4.86 10.30 12.25
C ASP A 38 -4.02 10.41 10.97
N ASN A 39 -2.74 10.67 11.16
CA ASN A 39 -1.75 10.86 10.11
C ASN A 39 -1.11 9.52 9.66
N VAL A 40 -1.91 8.45 9.61
CA VAL A 40 -1.45 7.11 9.24
C VAL A 40 -1.69 6.83 7.76
N LEU A 41 -0.65 6.37 7.09
CA LEU A 41 -0.67 5.90 5.71
C LEU A 41 -0.53 4.39 5.68
N VAL A 42 -1.37 3.75 4.87
CA VAL A 42 -1.32 2.30 4.68
C VAL A 42 -1.29 1.99 3.18
N PHE A 43 -0.35 1.15 2.77
CA PHE A 43 -0.22 0.69 1.40
C PHE A 43 -0.53 -0.81 1.27
N PRO A 44 -1.32 -1.24 0.27
CA PRO A 44 -2.14 -0.39 -0.59
C PRO A 44 -3.28 0.23 0.25
N ASN A 45 -4.02 1.17 -0.34
CA ASN A 45 -5.20 1.75 0.30
C ASN A 45 -6.40 0.76 0.41
N SER A 46 -6.19 -0.55 0.25
CA SER A 46 -7.23 -1.58 0.18
C SER A 46 -8.08 -1.71 1.46
N PHE A 47 -7.54 -1.32 2.62
CA PHE A 47 -8.30 -1.32 3.89
C PHE A 47 -9.52 -0.39 3.86
N GLN A 48 -9.57 0.57 2.92
CA GLN A 48 -10.73 1.43 2.70
C GLN A 48 -11.93 0.70 2.05
N ALA A 49 -11.80 -0.59 1.71
CA ALA A 49 -12.80 -1.38 1.00
C ALA A 49 -13.54 -2.43 1.87
N GLY A 50 -13.54 -2.27 3.20
CA GLY A 50 -14.47 -3.00 4.08
C GLY A 50 -14.05 -4.41 4.51
N ASP A 51 -12.77 -4.79 4.37
CA ASP A 51 -12.23 -6.04 4.93
C ASP A 51 -11.95 -5.92 6.44
N GLY A 52 -13.01 -5.74 7.24
CA GLY A 52 -12.99 -5.81 8.70
C GLY A 52 -12.22 -4.70 9.45
N ASP A 53 -12.58 -4.47 10.71
CA ASP A 53 -11.85 -3.61 11.64
C ASP A 53 -10.57 -4.33 12.11
N GLN A 54 -9.56 -4.40 11.24
CA GLN A 54 -8.23 -4.86 11.63
C GLN A 54 -7.55 -3.84 12.55
N HIS A 55 -6.67 -4.31 13.44
CA HIS A 55 -5.84 -3.45 14.28
C HIS A 55 -4.39 -3.50 13.79
N VAL A 56 -3.61 -2.47 14.11
CA VAL A 56 -2.16 -2.45 13.78
C VAL A 56 -1.44 -3.54 14.58
N LEU A 57 -1.77 -3.60 15.86
CA LEU A 57 -1.34 -4.59 16.84
C LEU A 57 -2.43 -4.70 17.91
N THR A 58 -2.41 -5.79 18.65
CA THR A 58 -3.18 -5.91 19.91
C THR A 58 -2.21 -6.10 21.05
N SER A 59 -2.45 -5.41 22.15
CA SER A 59 -1.63 -5.53 23.34
C SER A 59 -2.48 -5.82 24.57
N HIS A 60 -1.96 -6.67 25.45
CA HIS A 60 -2.58 -7.01 26.73
C HIS A 60 -1.54 -6.90 27.83
N CYS A 61 -1.87 -6.15 28.89
CA CYS A 61 -1.01 -6.00 30.06
C CYS A 61 -1.27 -7.16 31.04
N GLN A 62 -0.24 -7.95 31.32
CA GLN A 62 -0.24 -9.01 32.33
C GLN A 62 0.77 -8.63 33.41
N GLU A 63 0.25 -8.16 34.56
CA GLU A 63 1.04 -7.71 35.72
C GLU A 63 2.12 -6.67 35.36
N THR A 64 3.35 -7.13 35.08
CA THR A 64 4.54 -6.33 34.77
C THR A 64 4.98 -6.42 33.30
N CYS A 65 4.33 -7.26 32.48
CA CYS A 65 4.70 -7.46 31.08
C CYS A 65 3.54 -7.15 30.13
N TRP A 66 3.87 -6.63 28.95
CA TRP A 66 2.91 -6.42 27.86
C TRP A 66 3.09 -7.52 26.83
N SER A 67 2.05 -8.32 26.62
CA SER A 67 2.00 -9.24 25.50
C SER A 67 1.47 -8.49 24.28
N VAL A 68 2.30 -8.34 23.25
CA VAL A 68 1.97 -7.62 22.02
C VAL A 68 1.92 -8.61 20.87
N GLN A 69 0.81 -8.62 20.15
CA GLN A 69 0.60 -9.43 18.95
C GLN A 69 0.49 -8.51 17.72
N THR A 70 1.29 -8.80 16.71
CA THR A 70 1.27 -8.13 15.40
C THR A 70 0.59 -9.03 14.35
N TYR A 71 0.19 -8.40 13.24
CA TYR A 71 -0.48 -9.06 12.13
C TYR A 71 0.34 -8.91 10.83
N ASN A 72 -0.31 -8.65 9.71
CA ASN A 72 0.32 -8.60 8.38
C ASN A 72 0.91 -7.22 8.04
N LEU A 73 0.83 -6.25 8.94
CA LEU A 73 1.35 -4.91 8.69
C LEU A 73 2.84 -4.85 9.02
N ILE A 74 3.62 -4.30 8.10
CA ILE A 74 5.03 -3.95 8.29
C ILE A 74 5.18 -2.45 8.07
N GLY A 75 6.03 -1.77 8.84
CA GLY A 75 5.97 -0.32 8.85
C GLY A 75 6.60 0.31 10.08
N TYR A 76 6.36 1.60 10.20
CA TYR A 76 6.58 2.33 11.45
C TYR A 76 5.32 3.12 11.81
N ILE A 77 5.08 3.28 13.10
CA ILE A 77 3.97 4.06 13.64
C ILE A 77 4.40 4.70 14.96
N GLY A 78 4.01 5.94 15.19
CA GLY A 78 4.44 6.72 16.34
C GLY A 78 3.43 7.76 16.81
N LYS A 79 3.63 8.25 18.03
CA LYS A 79 2.90 9.35 18.67
C LYS A 79 3.87 10.10 19.58
N GLY A 80 4.00 11.41 19.42
CA GLY A 80 5.07 12.19 20.06
C GLY A 80 6.46 11.62 19.74
N ASP A 81 7.24 11.34 20.77
CA ASP A 81 8.60 10.75 20.65
C ASP A 81 8.59 9.20 20.70
N ALA A 82 7.44 8.58 20.92
CA ALA A 82 7.31 7.13 20.93
C ALA A 82 7.11 6.58 19.51
N GLU A 83 7.88 5.54 19.17
CA GLU A 83 7.84 4.88 17.87
C GLU A 83 7.88 3.36 18.03
N ILE A 84 7.01 2.69 17.27
CA ILE A 84 6.96 1.25 17.09
C ILE A 84 7.26 0.95 15.62
N LYS A 85 8.19 0.03 15.41
CA LYS A 85 8.58 -0.43 14.08
C LYS A 85 8.29 -1.92 13.95
N ILE A 86 7.54 -2.29 12.92
CA ILE A 86 7.18 -3.67 12.62
C ILE A 86 7.96 -4.09 11.36
N ASN A 87 8.96 -4.93 11.55
CA ASN A 87 9.79 -5.47 10.47
C ASN A 87 9.17 -6.73 9.89
N SER A 88 9.57 -7.09 8.67
CA SER A 88 9.24 -8.43 8.16
C SER A 88 10.02 -9.50 8.92
N ARG A 89 9.35 -10.59 9.33
CA ARG A 89 10.01 -11.78 9.92
C ARG A 89 11.04 -12.44 8.99
N PHE A 90 10.98 -12.14 7.70
CA PHE A 90 11.90 -12.65 6.70
C PHE A 90 13.18 -11.81 6.59
N ASP A 91 13.13 -10.55 7.00
CA ASP A 91 14.29 -9.66 6.95
C ASP A 91 15.21 -9.85 8.15
N ALA A 92 16.50 -9.56 7.97
CA ALA A 92 17.42 -9.42 9.09
C ALA A 92 17.19 -8.07 9.79
N ALA A 93 17.53 -7.99 11.08
CA ALA A 93 17.38 -6.76 11.85
C ALA A 93 18.08 -5.56 11.16
N GLY A 94 17.34 -4.46 11.00
CA GLY A 94 17.81 -3.25 10.33
C GLY A 94 17.87 -3.34 8.80
N GLN A 95 17.42 -4.43 8.19
CA GLN A 95 17.29 -4.60 6.74
C GLN A 95 15.82 -4.68 6.32
N TYR A 96 15.56 -4.38 5.05
CA TYR A 96 14.20 -4.41 4.47
C TYR A 96 14.21 -5.10 3.11
N ASN A 97 15.08 -6.09 2.91
CA ASN A 97 15.34 -6.71 1.61
C ASN A 97 14.08 -7.34 1.02
N PHE A 98 13.30 -8.04 1.83
CA PHE A 98 12.08 -8.69 1.38
C PHE A 98 10.99 -7.69 0.99
N LEU A 99 10.68 -6.72 1.85
CA LEU A 99 9.73 -5.65 1.51
C LEU A 99 10.17 -4.89 0.25
N HIS A 100 11.44 -4.54 0.17
CA HIS A 100 12.02 -3.85 -0.96
C HIS A 100 11.90 -4.68 -2.26
N TYR A 101 12.18 -5.98 -2.19
CA TYR A 101 12.03 -6.90 -3.31
C TYR A 101 10.58 -7.00 -3.80
N LEU A 102 9.62 -7.15 -2.87
CA LEU A 102 8.19 -7.18 -3.18
C LEU A 102 7.75 -5.88 -3.87
N LEU A 103 8.18 -4.72 -3.36
CA LEU A 103 7.85 -3.42 -3.97
C LEU A 103 8.45 -3.29 -5.37
N LEU A 104 9.72 -3.65 -5.56
CA LEU A 104 10.35 -3.56 -6.88
C LEU A 104 9.61 -4.43 -7.91
N LYS A 105 9.26 -5.66 -7.54
CA LYS A 105 8.52 -6.59 -8.41
C LYS A 105 7.10 -6.10 -8.70
N THR A 106 6.32 -5.75 -7.67
CA THR A 106 4.92 -5.29 -7.82
C THR A 106 4.81 -3.98 -8.60
N GLN A 107 5.86 -3.15 -8.60
CA GLN A 107 5.91 -1.91 -9.37
C GLN A 107 6.47 -2.08 -10.79
N ASN A 108 6.73 -3.34 -11.21
CA ASN A 108 7.34 -3.73 -12.48
C ASN A 108 8.68 -3.02 -12.74
N VAL A 109 9.47 -2.82 -11.68
CA VAL A 109 10.81 -2.25 -11.79
C VAL A 109 11.79 -3.35 -12.19
N ASN A 110 12.53 -3.13 -13.27
CA ASN A 110 13.61 -4.04 -13.66
C ASN A 110 14.77 -3.92 -12.66
N LEU A 111 14.99 -4.97 -11.86
CA LEU A 111 16.07 -5.09 -10.89
C LEU A 111 17.46 -4.90 -11.51
N PHE A 112 17.67 -5.24 -12.78
CA PHE A 112 18.97 -5.05 -13.44
C PHE A 112 19.23 -3.57 -13.83
N ASN A 113 18.19 -2.79 -14.13
CA ASN A 113 18.35 -1.33 -14.31
C ASN A 113 18.54 -0.59 -12.98
N TYR A 114 18.22 -1.28 -11.88
CA TYR A 114 18.42 -0.80 -10.52
C TYR A 114 19.87 -0.98 -10.04
N GLU A 115 20.75 -1.65 -10.81
CA GLU A 115 22.19 -1.92 -10.55
C GLU A 115 23.09 -0.68 -10.42
N VAL A 116 22.48 0.47 -10.25
CA VAL A 116 23.15 1.59 -9.64
C VAL A 116 23.53 1.20 -8.23
N LYS A 117 24.79 0.78 -8.06
CA LYS A 117 25.50 0.56 -6.79
C LYS A 117 25.22 1.70 -5.81
N SER A 118 24.15 1.56 -5.06
CA SER A 118 23.82 2.43 -3.97
C SER A 118 24.31 1.70 -2.73
N ASP A 119 25.42 2.19 -2.16
CA ASP A 119 25.78 1.89 -0.77
C ASP A 119 24.60 2.31 0.09
N ARG A 120 23.76 1.34 0.50
CA ARG A 120 22.45 1.67 1.04
C ARG A 120 22.35 1.45 2.54
N LYS A 121 22.13 2.58 3.21
CA LYS A 121 21.33 2.68 4.44
C LYS A 121 19.93 3.16 4.06
N ASP A 122 19.24 2.42 3.20
CA ASP A 122 17.86 2.79 2.85
C ASP A 122 16.98 2.67 4.08
N SER A 123 16.29 3.75 4.40
CA SER A 123 15.22 3.72 5.39
C SER A 123 13.96 3.11 4.76
N MET A 124 13.07 2.58 5.59
CA MET A 124 11.74 2.15 5.14
C MET A 124 10.97 3.28 4.42
N PHE A 125 11.27 4.55 4.72
CA PHE A 125 10.70 5.70 4.02
C PHE A 125 11.16 5.81 2.57
N ASP A 126 12.40 5.43 2.25
CA ASP A 126 12.88 5.45 0.88
C ASP A 126 12.07 4.48 -0.01
N LEU A 127 11.50 3.44 0.60
CA LEU A 127 10.64 2.48 -0.08
C LEU A 127 9.30 3.09 -0.53
N LEU A 128 8.84 4.18 0.09
CA LEU A 128 7.61 4.88 -0.33
C LEU A 128 7.72 5.46 -1.73
N LYS A 129 8.94 5.80 -2.17
CA LYS A 129 9.18 6.37 -3.50
C LYS A 129 8.68 5.44 -4.60
N PHE A 130 8.81 4.12 -4.41
CA PHE A 130 8.36 3.11 -5.38
C PHE A 130 6.86 3.14 -5.65
N LEU A 131 6.07 3.64 -4.70
CA LEU A 131 4.61 3.72 -4.82
C LEU A 131 4.15 4.90 -5.69
N PHE A 132 5.00 5.92 -5.86
CA PHE A 132 4.63 7.17 -6.50
C PHE A 132 4.15 6.99 -7.95
N PRO A 133 4.87 6.26 -8.84
CA PRO A 133 4.43 6.09 -10.22
C PRO A 133 3.06 5.40 -10.33
N LYS A 134 2.80 4.38 -9.49
CA LYS A 134 1.51 3.67 -9.48
C LYS A 134 0.37 4.61 -9.11
N TYR A 135 0.48 5.31 -7.98
CA TYR A 135 -0.58 6.22 -7.55
C TYR A 135 -0.73 7.44 -8.47
N LEU A 136 0.35 7.89 -9.11
CA LEU A 136 0.26 8.92 -10.15
C LEU A 136 -0.57 8.43 -11.34
N ASN A 137 -0.23 7.26 -11.88
CA ASN A 137 -0.91 6.72 -13.05
C ASN A 137 -2.38 6.38 -12.76
N GLU A 138 -2.69 5.82 -11.59
CA GLU A 138 -4.07 5.53 -11.16
C GLU A 138 -4.91 6.81 -10.95
N ALA A 139 -4.31 7.86 -10.38
CA ALA A 139 -5.01 9.12 -10.21
C ALA A 139 -5.34 9.77 -11.57
N LEU A 140 -4.35 9.83 -12.48
CA LEU A 140 -4.53 10.47 -13.79
C LEU A 140 -5.35 9.65 -14.78
N SER A 141 -5.45 8.32 -14.61
CA SER A 141 -6.36 7.49 -15.43
C SER A 141 -7.84 7.82 -15.19
N SER A 142 -8.15 8.38 -14.01
CA SER A 142 -9.51 8.82 -13.65
C SER A 142 -9.88 10.19 -14.24
N GLY A 143 -8.96 10.85 -14.97
CA GLY A 143 -9.16 12.17 -15.57
C GLY A 143 -8.53 13.31 -14.76
N ILE A 144 -8.62 14.53 -15.29
CA ILE A 144 -7.96 15.71 -14.73
C ILE A 144 -8.71 16.20 -13.49
N LEU A 145 -8.03 16.28 -12.34
CA LEU A 145 -8.59 16.93 -11.16
C LEU A 145 -8.64 18.44 -11.36
N LYS A 146 -9.86 18.93 -11.59
CA LYS A 146 -10.15 20.35 -11.61
C LYS A 146 -10.90 20.73 -10.33
N MET A 147 -10.64 21.92 -9.81
CA MET A 147 -11.26 22.44 -8.60
C MET A 147 -11.71 23.88 -8.82
N TYR A 148 -12.75 24.28 -8.09
CA TYR A 148 -13.14 25.68 -8.04
C TYR A 148 -12.15 26.47 -7.20
N ASP A 149 -11.53 27.48 -7.80
CA ASP A 149 -10.71 28.46 -7.08
C ASP A 149 -11.19 29.88 -7.42
N SER A 150 -10.84 30.83 -6.55
CA SER A 150 -11.23 32.24 -6.69
C SER A 150 -10.05 33.06 -7.18
N PHE A 151 -10.19 33.63 -8.37
CA PHE A 151 -9.17 34.42 -9.01
C PHE A 151 -9.54 35.89 -8.99
N SER A 152 -8.51 36.72 -8.85
CA SER A 152 -8.62 38.15 -8.65
C SER A 152 -8.06 38.87 -9.88
N TYR A 153 -8.93 39.47 -10.70
CA TYR A 153 -8.54 40.12 -11.97
C TYR A 153 -8.72 41.63 -11.88
N ASN A 154 -8.02 42.38 -12.73
CA ASN A 154 -8.23 43.82 -12.90
C ASN A 154 -8.06 44.20 -14.37
N ASP A 155 -9.09 43.97 -15.16
CA ASP A 155 -9.10 44.23 -16.61
C ASP A 155 -10.50 44.66 -17.08
N CYS A 156 -10.66 44.90 -18.38
CA CYS A 156 -11.93 45.31 -18.98
C CYS A 156 -12.89 44.15 -19.30
N LYS A 157 -12.52 42.90 -18.99
CA LYS A 157 -13.27 41.68 -19.33
C LYS A 157 -14.05 41.15 -18.12
N MET A 158 -14.81 42.03 -17.47
CA MET A 158 -15.53 41.71 -16.23
C MET A 158 -16.31 40.40 -16.34
N LYS A 159 -16.00 39.47 -15.44
CA LYS A 159 -16.69 38.19 -15.27
C LYS A 159 -16.84 37.91 -13.77
N GLY A 160 -18.05 37.60 -13.30
CA GLY A 160 -18.27 37.35 -11.87
C GLY A 160 -18.51 38.62 -11.06
N HIS A 161 -18.04 38.65 -9.81
CA HIS A 161 -18.42 39.66 -8.81
C HIS A 161 -17.38 40.79 -8.71
N ILE A 162 -17.81 42.06 -8.69
CA ILE A 162 -16.90 43.21 -8.54
C ILE A 162 -16.33 43.26 -7.12
N ASP A 163 -15.01 43.33 -7.01
CA ASP A 163 -14.33 43.60 -5.74
C ASP A 163 -14.27 45.11 -5.52
N VAL A 164 -15.34 45.67 -4.96
CA VAL A 164 -15.52 47.12 -4.80
C VAL A 164 -14.35 47.76 -4.06
N ASN A 165 -13.90 47.13 -2.96
CA ASN A 165 -12.79 47.63 -2.16
C ASN A 165 -11.49 47.72 -2.96
N ARG A 166 -11.15 46.68 -3.71
CA ARG A 166 -9.95 46.67 -4.55
C ARG A 166 -10.09 47.58 -5.77
N HIS A 167 -11.30 47.70 -6.32
CA HIS A 167 -11.57 48.54 -7.46
C HIS A 167 -11.35 50.02 -7.12
N ILE A 168 -11.91 50.49 -6.00
CA ILE A 168 -11.72 51.86 -5.51
C ILE A 168 -10.22 52.13 -5.28
N LYS A 169 -9.50 51.20 -4.64
CA LYS A 169 -8.07 51.38 -4.33
C LYS A 169 -7.18 51.46 -5.58
N ASN A 170 -7.46 50.65 -6.60
CA ASN A 170 -6.52 50.44 -7.71
C ASN A 170 -6.90 51.16 -9.01
N ASN A 171 -8.16 51.59 -9.16
CA ASN A 171 -8.67 52.16 -10.42
C ASN A 171 -9.18 53.59 -10.25
N LEU A 172 -8.55 54.37 -9.36
CA LEU A 172 -8.74 55.82 -9.26
C LEU A 172 -7.43 56.55 -9.68
N PRO A 173 -7.45 57.39 -10.74
CA PRO A 173 -8.55 57.65 -11.66
C PRO A 173 -8.87 56.43 -12.55
N PHE A 174 -10.11 56.31 -13.01
CA PHE A 174 -10.59 55.15 -13.77
C PHE A 174 -9.96 55.09 -15.17
N ARG A 175 -9.33 53.94 -15.47
CA ARG A 175 -8.63 53.68 -16.74
C ARG A 175 -9.28 52.59 -17.60
N GLY A 176 -10.54 52.24 -17.32
CA GLY A 176 -11.24 51.17 -18.04
C GLY A 176 -11.05 49.75 -17.50
N ASN A 177 -10.28 49.58 -16.43
CA ASN A 177 -10.10 48.29 -15.75
C ASN A 177 -11.06 48.16 -14.56
N ILE A 178 -11.65 46.98 -14.39
CA ILE A 178 -12.56 46.67 -13.28
C ILE A 178 -11.91 45.58 -12.44
N ALA A 179 -11.82 45.80 -11.13
CA ALA A 179 -11.29 44.79 -10.22
C ALA A 179 -12.44 43.85 -9.82
N TYR A 180 -12.35 42.57 -10.21
CA TYR A 180 -13.40 41.59 -9.94
C TYR A 180 -12.82 40.24 -9.47
N LEU A 181 -13.65 39.47 -8.80
CA LEU A 181 -13.41 38.10 -8.36
C LEU A 181 -14.23 37.15 -9.22
N LEU A 182 -13.55 36.17 -9.79
CA LEU A 182 -14.17 35.12 -10.59
C LEU A 182 -13.86 33.77 -9.95
N ARG A 183 -14.92 33.00 -9.70
CA ARG A 183 -14.79 31.60 -9.28
C ARG A 183 -14.82 30.74 -10.54
N GLU A 184 -13.68 30.15 -10.89
CA GLU A 184 -13.56 29.32 -12.08
C GLU A 184 -12.92 27.97 -11.77
N HIS A 185 -13.14 27.03 -12.68
CA HIS A 185 -12.69 25.66 -12.55
C HIS A 185 -11.28 25.52 -13.11
N THR A 186 -10.28 25.35 -12.25
CA THR A 186 -8.87 25.29 -12.63
C THR A 186 -8.28 23.90 -12.42
N CYS A 187 -7.36 23.51 -13.31
CA CYS A 187 -6.47 22.37 -13.08
C CYS A 187 -5.24 22.76 -12.25
N ASP A 188 -4.92 24.04 -12.17
CA ASP A 188 -3.79 24.59 -11.41
C ASP A 188 -4.19 24.78 -9.94
N ASN A 189 -4.33 23.67 -9.22
CA ASN A 189 -4.80 23.64 -7.83
C ASN A 189 -3.73 23.10 -6.85
N TYR A 190 -3.99 23.26 -5.55
CA TYR A 190 -3.05 22.91 -4.49
C TYR A 190 -2.65 21.43 -4.46
N ILE A 191 -3.48 20.50 -4.95
CA ILE A 191 -3.12 19.08 -5.06
C ILE A 191 -2.12 18.88 -6.20
N ILE A 192 -2.37 19.49 -7.36
CA ILE A 192 -1.42 19.45 -8.47
C ILE A 192 -0.08 20.11 -8.06
N HIS A 193 -0.12 21.22 -7.31
CA HIS A 193 1.08 21.84 -6.76
C HIS A 193 1.87 20.90 -5.84
N LEU A 194 1.17 20.16 -4.97
CA LEU A 194 1.78 19.17 -4.10
C LEU A 194 2.50 18.09 -4.92
N ILE A 195 1.84 17.57 -5.96
CA ILE A 195 2.42 16.56 -6.85
C ILE A 195 3.66 17.13 -7.57
N CYS A 196 3.61 18.37 -8.07
CA CYS A 196 4.77 19.05 -8.65
C CYS A 196 5.96 19.10 -7.66
N TYR A 197 5.72 19.48 -6.40
CA TYR A 197 6.76 19.50 -5.37
C TYR A 197 7.32 18.12 -5.06
N THR A 198 6.48 17.08 -5.07
CA THR A 198 6.93 15.69 -4.88
C THR A 198 7.76 15.22 -6.07
N ILE A 199 7.40 15.59 -7.30
CA ILE A 199 8.21 15.31 -8.50
C ILE A 199 9.57 16.00 -8.38
N ASP A 200 9.60 17.29 -8.05
CA ASP A 200 10.84 18.05 -7.82
C ASP A 200 11.70 17.43 -6.72
N TYR A 201 11.08 16.82 -5.70
CA TYR A 201 11.77 16.09 -4.64
C TYR A 201 12.39 14.79 -5.16
N LEU A 202 11.62 13.95 -5.85
CA LEU A 202 12.09 12.68 -6.41
C LEU A 202 13.18 12.88 -7.48
N GLN A 203 13.14 13.99 -8.22
CA GLN A 203 14.18 14.31 -9.21
C GLN A 203 15.58 14.54 -8.60
N LYS A 204 15.67 14.84 -7.30
CA LYS A 204 16.97 15.08 -6.63
C LYS A 204 17.76 13.80 -6.40
N ASP A 205 17.07 12.68 -6.24
CA ASP A 205 17.68 11.40 -5.97
C ASP A 205 17.70 10.52 -7.23
N ARG A 206 18.64 9.57 -7.30
CA ARG A 206 18.83 8.74 -8.50
C ARG A 206 17.71 7.70 -8.68
N ILE A 207 17.18 7.15 -7.60
CA ILE A 207 16.04 6.21 -7.61
C ILE A 207 14.79 6.95 -8.03
N GLY A 208 14.54 8.12 -7.43
CA GLY A 208 13.39 8.95 -7.79
C GLY A 208 13.40 9.32 -9.28
N ARG A 209 14.53 9.76 -9.84
CA ARG A 209 14.65 9.99 -11.31
C ARG A 209 14.35 8.76 -12.14
N PHE A 210 14.87 7.60 -11.74
CA PHE A 210 14.58 6.34 -12.41
C PHE A 210 13.08 6.01 -12.37
N LEU A 211 12.43 6.16 -11.21
CA LEU A 211 11.00 5.90 -11.05
C LEU A 211 10.12 6.83 -11.88
N LEU A 212 10.50 8.11 -11.98
CA LEU A 212 9.80 9.11 -12.80
C LEU A 212 9.95 8.85 -14.30
N THR A 213 10.95 8.08 -14.72
CA THR A 213 11.23 7.79 -16.14
C THR A 213 11.05 6.31 -16.49
N LYS A 214 10.45 5.52 -15.60
CA LYS A 214 10.40 4.06 -15.70
C LYS A 214 9.62 3.57 -16.92
N ASP A 215 8.54 4.27 -17.29
CA ASP A 215 7.67 3.92 -18.40
C ASP A 215 7.07 5.19 -19.05
N GLU A 216 6.62 5.06 -20.30
CA GLU A 216 6.09 6.17 -21.09
C GLU A 216 4.79 6.75 -20.52
N VAL A 217 3.96 5.95 -19.85
CA VAL A 217 2.73 6.42 -19.22
C VAL A 217 3.06 7.35 -18.06
N THR A 218 4.01 6.98 -17.20
CA THR A 218 4.48 7.83 -16.10
C THR A 218 5.13 9.12 -16.61
N LYS A 219 5.99 9.06 -17.64
CA LYS A 219 6.59 10.27 -18.25
C LYS A 219 5.53 11.23 -18.76
N HIS A 220 4.58 10.72 -19.55
CA HIS A 220 3.48 11.51 -20.08
C HIS A 220 2.62 12.14 -18.97
N ASN A 221 2.34 11.39 -17.91
CA ASN A 221 1.59 11.87 -16.77
C ASN A 221 2.32 12.98 -16.00
N ILE A 222 3.65 12.90 -15.87
CA ILE A 222 4.48 13.94 -15.26
C ILE A 222 4.44 15.23 -16.09
N GLU A 223 4.59 15.13 -17.42
CA GLU A 223 4.48 16.28 -18.31
C GLU A 223 3.11 16.98 -18.18
N ARG A 224 2.03 16.20 -18.10
CA ARG A 224 0.68 16.72 -17.86
C ARG A 224 0.59 17.48 -16.53
N ILE A 225 1.14 16.92 -15.45
CA ILE A 225 1.16 17.58 -14.14
C ILE A 225 1.90 18.92 -14.22
N HIS A 226 3.09 18.97 -14.82
CA HIS A 226 3.82 20.22 -14.99
C HIS A 226 3.08 21.24 -15.86
N ASN A 227 2.37 20.78 -16.89
CA ASN A 227 1.56 21.64 -17.75
C ASN A 227 0.34 22.24 -17.03
N TRP A 228 -0.25 21.52 -16.07
CA TRP A 228 -1.37 22.02 -15.26
C TRP A 228 -0.90 22.89 -14.11
N GLY A 229 0.14 22.47 -13.40
CA GLY A 229 0.64 23.11 -12.18
C GLY A 229 1.55 24.31 -12.42
N LYS A 230 1.34 25.13 -13.45
CA LYS A 230 2.29 26.18 -13.86
C LYS A 230 2.57 27.21 -12.76
N SER A 231 1.60 27.45 -11.86
CA SER A 231 1.76 28.42 -10.78
C SER A 231 2.31 27.85 -9.48
N TYR A 232 2.67 26.56 -9.40
CA TYR A 232 3.06 25.94 -8.13
C TYR A 232 4.19 26.68 -7.39
N ARG A 233 5.15 27.25 -8.12
CA ARG A 233 6.26 28.04 -7.56
C ARG A 233 5.87 29.41 -6.98
N LYS A 234 4.64 29.88 -7.23
CA LYS A 234 4.13 31.13 -6.62
C LYS A 234 3.79 30.93 -5.15
N TYR A 235 3.52 29.70 -4.73
CA TYR A 235 3.23 29.33 -3.36
C TYR A 235 4.50 28.75 -2.73
N THR A 236 4.62 28.82 -1.41
CA THR A 236 5.71 28.10 -0.74
C THR A 236 5.32 26.63 -0.56
N LEU A 237 6.31 25.75 -0.36
CA LEU A 237 6.07 24.35 -0.01
C LEU A 237 5.19 24.24 1.25
N SER A 238 5.47 25.04 2.28
CA SER A 238 4.69 25.09 3.53
C SER A 238 3.24 25.51 3.28
N GLN A 239 3.00 26.56 2.49
CA GLN A 239 1.63 26.97 2.13
C GLN A 239 0.87 25.87 1.38
N THR A 240 1.55 25.20 0.45
CA THR A 240 0.98 24.08 -0.31
C THR A 240 0.68 22.91 0.62
N PHE A 241 1.60 22.57 1.52
CA PHE A 241 1.46 21.49 2.49
C PHE A 241 0.24 21.72 3.41
N SER A 242 0.14 22.89 4.05
CA SER A 242 -0.98 23.21 4.94
C SER A 242 -2.34 23.20 4.25
N ARG A 243 -2.41 23.62 2.98
CA ARG A 243 -3.65 23.53 2.17
C ARG A 243 -4.05 22.08 1.88
N ASN A 244 -3.07 21.19 1.71
CA ASN A 244 -3.28 19.78 1.42
C ASN A 244 -3.60 18.93 2.66
N LEU A 245 -3.41 19.44 3.87
CA LEU A 245 -3.87 18.74 5.10
C LEU A 245 -5.39 18.66 5.18
N ARG A 246 -6.13 19.49 4.43
CA ARG A 246 -7.58 19.46 4.36
C ARG A 246 -8.05 18.57 3.21
N THR A 247 -9.09 17.79 3.48
CA THR A 247 -9.69 16.87 2.49
C THR A 247 -10.75 17.63 1.68
N PRO A 248 -10.58 17.85 0.37
CA PRO A 248 -11.64 18.42 -0.47
C PRO A 248 -12.79 17.46 -0.67
N ILE A 249 -14.00 18.01 -0.78
CA ILE A 249 -15.20 17.29 -1.17
C ILE A 249 -15.30 17.35 -2.69
N HIS A 250 -14.79 16.33 -3.39
CA HIS A 250 -14.90 16.22 -4.85
C HIS A 250 -14.93 14.74 -5.31
N PRO A 251 -15.84 14.32 -6.21
CA PRO A 251 -15.94 12.91 -6.63
C PRO A 251 -14.65 12.35 -7.22
N LEU A 252 -13.96 13.10 -8.10
CA LEU A 252 -12.66 12.68 -8.65
C LEU A 252 -11.54 12.67 -7.59
N TYR A 253 -11.68 13.43 -6.50
CA TYR A 253 -10.63 13.49 -5.49
C TYR A 253 -10.45 12.16 -4.77
N ILE A 254 -11.47 11.31 -4.71
CA ILE A 254 -11.38 9.96 -4.13
C ILE A 254 -10.21 9.18 -4.74
N LYS A 255 -9.99 9.32 -6.05
CA LYS A 255 -8.89 8.65 -6.78
C LYS A 255 -7.53 9.33 -6.60
N TYR A 256 -7.51 10.62 -6.27
CA TYR A 256 -6.29 11.39 -6.00
C TYR A 256 -5.85 11.34 -4.52
N ARG A 257 -6.75 10.98 -3.60
CA ARG A 257 -6.46 10.91 -2.16
C ARG A 257 -5.28 10.00 -1.81
N PRO A 258 -5.11 8.78 -2.38
CA PRO A 258 -3.93 7.95 -2.14
C PRO A 258 -2.62 8.65 -2.52
N LEU A 259 -2.59 9.25 -3.71
CA LEU A 259 -1.44 9.98 -4.21
C LEU A 259 -1.12 11.19 -3.34
N GLN A 260 -2.12 12.00 -2.98
CA GLN A 260 -1.94 13.16 -2.11
C GLN A 260 -1.34 12.77 -0.76
N LYS A 261 -1.89 11.73 -0.13
CA LYS A 261 -1.39 11.17 1.13
C LYS A 261 0.08 10.75 1.02
N LEU A 262 0.43 10.01 -0.04
CA LEU A 262 1.82 9.63 -0.32
C LEU A 262 2.73 10.85 -0.51
N CYS A 263 2.30 11.84 -1.30
CA CYS A 263 3.04 13.08 -1.52
C CYS A 263 3.29 13.83 -0.21
N LEU A 264 2.29 13.91 0.67
CA LEU A 264 2.43 14.50 2.01
C LEU A 264 3.47 13.74 2.84
N ALA A 265 3.47 12.41 2.88
CA ALA A 265 4.48 11.66 3.62
C ALA A 265 5.90 11.85 3.06
N LEU A 266 6.07 11.77 1.73
CA LEU A 266 7.37 11.98 1.08
C LEU A 266 7.92 13.38 1.37
N LEU A 267 7.05 14.40 1.41
CA LEU A 267 7.45 15.79 1.68
C LEU A 267 7.57 16.11 3.18
N ARG A 268 6.82 15.43 4.05
CA ARG A 268 6.85 15.61 5.52
C ARG A 268 8.23 15.30 6.09
N HIS A 269 8.95 14.31 5.57
CA HIS A 269 10.32 14.00 6.01
C HIS A 269 11.31 15.16 5.77
N ARG A 270 10.98 16.12 4.89
CA ARG A 270 11.77 17.35 4.73
C ARG A 270 11.40 18.44 5.76
N HIS A 271 10.26 18.30 6.43
CA HIS A 271 9.63 19.29 7.31
C HIS A 271 9.54 18.84 8.77
N ILE A 272 10.26 17.78 9.19
CA ILE A 272 10.43 17.46 10.63
C ILE A 272 11.44 18.46 11.23
N SER A 273 10.99 19.69 11.32
CA SER A 273 11.44 20.74 12.22
C SER A 273 10.27 21.70 12.25
N TYR A 274 9.71 21.88 13.44
CA TYR A 274 8.54 22.70 13.80
C TYR A 274 7.20 21.97 13.96
N HIS A 275 6.98 21.48 15.19
CA HIS A 275 5.74 21.58 15.97
C HIS A 275 4.42 21.35 15.18
N GLU A 276 4.15 20.12 14.74
CA GLU A 276 2.79 19.67 14.42
C GLU A 276 2.33 18.67 15.49
N ASP A 277 1.17 18.97 16.10
CA ASP A 277 0.26 18.11 16.87
C ASP A 277 0.84 16.78 17.37
N THR A 278 1.65 16.82 18.44
CA THR A 278 2.27 15.64 19.09
C THR A 278 1.24 14.61 19.58
N GLU A 279 -0.03 15.02 19.65
CA GLU A 279 -1.15 14.21 20.10
C GLU A 279 -1.66 13.23 19.04
N LYS A 280 -1.31 13.40 17.76
CA LYS A 280 -1.80 12.52 16.69
C LYS A 280 -0.87 11.37 16.38
N VAL A 281 -1.47 10.22 16.10
CA VAL A 281 -0.73 9.06 15.60
C VAL A 281 -0.27 9.35 14.17
N HIS A 282 0.96 9.01 13.86
CA HIS A 282 1.53 9.16 12.53
C HIS A 282 2.31 7.89 12.16
N GLY A 283 2.29 7.51 10.88
CA GLY A 283 2.97 6.28 10.49
C GLY A 283 2.80 5.93 9.03
N VAL A 284 3.62 4.99 8.58
CA VAL A 284 3.56 4.38 7.25
C VAL A 284 3.61 2.87 7.45
N LEU A 285 2.55 2.21 7.02
CA LEU A 285 2.38 0.77 7.09
C LEU A 285 2.16 0.21 5.69
N PHE A 286 2.62 -1.01 5.48
CA PHE A 286 2.41 -1.80 4.28
C PHE A 286 1.70 -3.09 4.67
N ASP A 287 0.65 -3.44 3.94
CA ASP A 287 0.04 -4.76 3.99
C ASP A 287 0.95 -5.76 3.29
N ALA A 288 1.71 -6.50 4.09
CA ALA A 288 2.60 -7.52 3.57
C ALA A 288 1.82 -8.70 2.96
N ALA A 289 0.58 -8.96 3.40
CA ALA A 289 -0.25 -10.02 2.84
C ALA A 289 -0.73 -9.67 1.42
N TRP A 290 -1.19 -8.43 1.23
CA TRP A 290 -1.55 -7.94 -0.09
C TRP A 290 -0.33 -7.89 -1.03
N LEU A 291 0.81 -7.37 -0.54
CA LEU A 291 2.05 -7.33 -1.33
C LEU A 291 2.51 -8.73 -1.75
N TRP A 292 2.36 -9.71 -0.85
CA TRP A 292 2.66 -11.11 -1.13
C TRP A 292 1.76 -11.69 -2.22
N GLU A 293 0.44 -11.46 -2.15
CA GLU A 293 -0.52 -11.93 -3.15
C GLU A 293 -0.19 -11.38 -4.54
N GLU A 294 0.04 -10.08 -4.66
CA GLU A 294 0.37 -9.40 -5.92
C GLU A 294 1.70 -9.86 -6.49
N TYR A 295 2.68 -10.07 -5.61
CA TYR A 295 3.96 -10.62 -6.02
C TYR A 295 3.80 -12.05 -6.56
N VAL A 296 3.06 -12.93 -5.87
CA VAL A 296 2.77 -14.28 -6.35
C VAL A 296 2.03 -14.22 -7.69
N ALA A 297 1.06 -13.32 -7.84
CA ALA A 297 0.33 -13.10 -9.08
C ALA A 297 1.28 -12.86 -10.27
N LEU A 298 2.33 -12.06 -10.07
CA LEU A 298 3.36 -11.81 -11.09
C LEU A 298 4.20 -13.04 -11.40
N VAL A 299 4.58 -13.82 -10.37
CA VAL A 299 5.38 -15.03 -10.53
C VAL A 299 4.62 -16.10 -11.32
N ILE A 300 3.33 -16.33 -11.01
CA ILE A 300 2.54 -17.44 -11.58
C ILE A 300 1.62 -17.04 -12.74
N LYS A 301 1.70 -15.79 -13.22
CA LYS A 301 0.78 -15.16 -14.20
C LYS A 301 0.52 -15.98 -15.47
N ASP A 302 1.49 -16.78 -15.91
CA ASP A 302 1.41 -17.57 -17.14
C ASP A 302 0.53 -18.81 -16.96
N SER A 303 0.39 -19.32 -15.74
CA SER A 303 -0.36 -20.55 -15.43
C SER A 303 -1.68 -20.28 -14.71
N TYR A 304 -1.80 -19.15 -14.01
CA TYR A 304 -2.98 -18.78 -13.23
C TYR A 304 -3.47 -17.37 -13.59
N LYS A 305 -4.78 -17.19 -13.50
CA LYS A 305 -5.45 -15.89 -13.58
C LYS A 305 -5.68 -15.40 -12.15
N HIS A 306 -5.18 -14.21 -11.85
CA HIS A 306 -5.47 -13.48 -10.60
C HIS A 306 -6.90 -12.96 -10.64
N ILE A 307 -7.68 -13.27 -9.60
CA ILE A 307 -9.11 -12.96 -9.52
C ILE A 307 -9.30 -11.84 -8.49
N VAL A 308 -9.57 -10.64 -8.99
CA VAL A 308 -9.88 -9.47 -8.17
C VAL A 308 -11.36 -9.39 -7.79
N LYS A 309 -11.66 -8.66 -6.70
CA LYS A 309 -13.03 -8.32 -6.27
C LYS A 309 -13.83 -7.68 -7.41
N GLY A 310 -15.13 -8.00 -7.47
CA GLY A 310 -16.03 -7.52 -8.53
C GLY A 310 -16.13 -8.43 -9.76
N ASN A 311 -15.45 -9.58 -9.80
CA ASN A 311 -15.63 -10.60 -10.85
C ASN A 311 -17.00 -11.31 -10.79
N GLY A 312 -17.83 -11.04 -9.78
CA GLY A 312 -19.22 -11.50 -9.72
C GLY A 312 -19.42 -12.97 -9.37
N PHE A 313 -18.39 -13.65 -8.85
CA PHE A 313 -18.52 -15.03 -8.40
C PHE A 313 -19.37 -15.12 -7.13
N LYS A 314 -20.50 -15.82 -7.23
CA LYS A 314 -21.46 -16.07 -6.15
C LYS A 314 -21.49 -17.53 -5.77
N LEU A 315 -21.59 -17.82 -4.47
CA LEU A 315 -21.58 -19.18 -3.93
C LEU A 315 -22.96 -19.84 -3.98
N LEU A 316 -24.00 -19.09 -3.62
CA LEU A 316 -25.34 -19.62 -3.37
C LEU A 316 -26.35 -18.99 -4.34
N SER A 317 -27.45 -19.70 -4.53
CA SER A 317 -28.60 -19.22 -5.29
C SER A 317 -29.89 -19.54 -4.55
N ASP A 318 -30.81 -18.58 -4.51
CA ASP A 318 -32.20 -18.76 -4.10
C ASP A 318 -33.09 -18.34 -5.28
N GLY A 319 -33.68 -19.33 -5.95
CA GLY A 319 -34.27 -19.14 -7.28
C GLY A 319 -33.26 -18.57 -8.28
N ASP A 320 -33.59 -17.45 -8.91
CA ASP A 320 -32.73 -16.74 -9.86
C ASP A 320 -31.72 -15.79 -9.19
N GLU A 321 -31.89 -15.50 -7.90
CA GLU A 321 -31.01 -14.59 -7.17
C GLU A 321 -29.73 -15.32 -6.74
N LYS A 322 -28.58 -14.83 -7.21
CA LYS A 322 -27.26 -15.34 -6.80
C LYS A 322 -26.67 -14.42 -5.73
N PHE A 323 -26.42 -14.99 -4.55
CA PHE A 323 -25.95 -14.25 -3.39
C PHE A 323 -24.69 -14.91 -2.79
N GLN A 324 -24.12 -14.24 -1.78
CA GLN A 324 -22.86 -14.58 -1.12
C GLN A 324 -21.65 -14.57 -2.07
N GLU A 325 -20.83 -13.53 -2.00
CA GLU A 325 -19.61 -13.45 -2.80
C GLU A 325 -18.59 -14.50 -2.34
N ILE A 326 -17.95 -15.16 -3.31
CA ILE A 326 -16.87 -16.12 -3.06
C ILE A 326 -15.79 -15.96 -4.13
N ILE A 327 -14.62 -15.48 -3.72
CA ILE A 327 -13.53 -15.16 -4.63
C ILE A 327 -12.25 -15.81 -4.09
N PRO A 328 -11.64 -16.76 -4.82
CA PRO A 328 -10.29 -17.21 -4.53
C PRO A 328 -9.29 -16.19 -5.09
N ASP A 329 -8.05 -16.19 -4.60
CA ASP A 329 -7.03 -15.31 -5.17
C ASP A 329 -6.71 -15.69 -6.63
N PHE A 330 -6.62 -17.00 -6.93
CA PHE A 330 -6.19 -17.50 -8.24
C PHE A 330 -7.02 -18.68 -8.75
N LEU A 331 -7.24 -18.69 -10.07
CA LEU A 331 -7.75 -19.84 -10.81
C LEU A 331 -6.78 -20.23 -11.91
N SER A 332 -6.52 -21.52 -12.09
CA SER A 332 -5.69 -22.01 -13.19
C SER A 332 -6.26 -21.60 -14.53
N ARG A 333 -5.37 -21.30 -15.49
CA ARG A 333 -5.77 -21.10 -16.89
C ARG A 333 -6.14 -22.44 -17.53
N GLY A 334 -7.27 -22.46 -18.24
CA GLY A 334 -7.90 -23.65 -18.82
C GLY A 334 -9.24 -23.98 -18.17
N GLU A 335 -10.10 -24.69 -18.89
CA GLU A 335 -11.41 -25.13 -18.38
C GLU A 335 -11.34 -26.54 -17.78
N ASP A 336 -10.48 -27.41 -18.32
CA ASP A 336 -10.26 -28.77 -17.83
C ASP A 336 -9.35 -28.77 -16.60
N ASN A 337 -9.69 -29.60 -15.60
CA ASN A 337 -8.93 -29.78 -14.36
C ASN A 337 -8.60 -28.45 -13.68
N ARG A 338 -9.61 -27.59 -13.51
CA ARG A 338 -9.46 -26.29 -12.85
C ARG A 338 -8.84 -26.48 -11.46
N ILE A 339 -7.79 -25.74 -11.17
CA ILE A 339 -7.12 -25.70 -9.87
C ILE A 339 -7.39 -24.34 -9.25
N VAL A 340 -7.76 -24.34 -7.98
CA VAL A 340 -7.87 -23.11 -7.18
C VAL A 340 -6.56 -22.92 -6.43
N ALA A 341 -6.04 -21.69 -6.38
CA ALA A 341 -4.92 -21.35 -5.52
C ALA A 341 -5.24 -20.10 -4.70
N ASP A 342 -4.76 -20.10 -3.46
CA ASP A 342 -4.98 -19.04 -2.48
C ASP A 342 -3.65 -18.73 -1.79
N THR A 343 -3.33 -17.45 -1.64
CA THR A 343 -2.11 -17.03 -0.98
C THR A 343 -2.33 -16.80 0.51
N LYS A 344 -1.32 -17.14 1.30
CA LYS A 344 -1.37 -16.98 2.75
C LYS A 344 -0.05 -16.40 3.24
N TYR A 345 -0.11 -15.16 3.72
CA TYR A 345 1.02 -14.50 4.38
C TYR A 345 1.01 -14.76 5.89
N ILE A 346 1.07 -16.03 6.28
CA ILE A 346 1.13 -16.43 7.69
C ILE A 346 2.13 -17.59 7.82
N PRO A 347 2.71 -17.81 9.01
CA PRO A 347 3.59 -18.95 9.23
C PRO A 347 2.78 -20.26 9.13
N LEU A 348 2.90 -20.99 8.01
CA LEU A 348 2.34 -22.34 7.84
C LEU A 348 3.40 -23.44 8.02
N ASP A 349 4.63 -23.00 8.32
CA ASP A 349 5.85 -23.76 8.55
C ASP A 349 5.74 -24.49 9.90
N GLY A 350 5.05 -25.64 9.91
CA GLY A 350 4.83 -26.46 11.11
C GLY A 350 3.39 -26.38 11.65
N THR A 351 2.89 -27.50 12.18
CA THR A 351 1.51 -27.63 12.69
C THR A 351 1.29 -27.02 14.07
N LYS A 352 2.34 -26.48 14.72
CA LYS A 352 2.28 -26.10 16.15
C LYS A 352 1.80 -24.68 16.46
N ASN A 353 1.70 -23.79 15.48
CA ASN A 353 1.51 -22.35 15.74
C ASN A 353 0.19 -21.76 15.23
N LEU A 354 -0.71 -22.56 14.63
CA LEU A 354 -2.06 -22.09 14.28
C LEU A 354 -3.07 -22.65 15.30
N SER A 355 -3.92 -21.79 15.84
CA SER A 355 -5.10 -22.25 16.56
C SER A 355 -5.97 -23.11 15.64
N ALA A 356 -6.70 -24.07 16.22
CA ALA A 356 -7.60 -24.94 15.47
C ALA A 356 -8.58 -24.12 14.61
N ASP A 357 -9.11 -23.02 15.16
CA ASP A 357 -10.05 -22.14 14.46
C ASP A 357 -9.41 -21.45 13.25
N ARG A 358 -8.17 -20.95 13.38
CA ARG A 358 -7.47 -20.27 12.27
C ARG A 358 -7.11 -21.27 11.18
N ALA A 359 -6.72 -22.48 11.54
CA ALA A 359 -6.46 -23.55 10.59
C ALA A 359 -7.74 -23.97 9.85
N ALA A 360 -8.83 -24.16 10.59
CA ALA A 360 -10.14 -24.48 10.06
C ALA A 360 -10.61 -23.40 9.07
N ALA A 361 -10.51 -22.12 9.44
CA ALA A 361 -10.91 -21.01 8.57
C ALA A 361 -10.17 -21.04 7.21
N ILE A 362 -8.87 -21.33 7.20
CA ILE A 362 -8.07 -21.39 5.96
C ILE A 362 -8.43 -22.61 5.12
N TYR A 363 -8.47 -23.79 5.73
CA TYR A 363 -8.77 -25.02 5.00
C TYR A 363 -10.20 -25.04 4.50
N TYR A 364 -11.17 -24.66 5.32
CA TYR A 364 -12.59 -24.64 4.93
C TYR A 364 -12.85 -23.62 3.83
N LYS A 365 -12.22 -22.44 3.89
CA LYS A 365 -12.31 -21.44 2.80
C LYS A 365 -11.78 -22.01 1.49
N THR A 366 -10.62 -22.67 1.53
CA THR A 366 -10.00 -23.26 0.33
C THR A 366 -10.83 -24.40 -0.24
N ILE A 367 -11.36 -25.28 0.61
CA ILE A 367 -12.27 -26.37 0.23
C ILE A 367 -13.56 -25.80 -0.37
N MET A 368 -14.10 -24.72 0.19
CA MET A 368 -15.28 -24.06 -0.35
C MET A 368 -15.02 -23.51 -1.76
N TYR A 369 -13.83 -22.95 -2.00
CA TYR A 369 -13.44 -22.58 -3.36
C TYR A 369 -13.35 -23.79 -4.27
N MET A 370 -12.70 -24.87 -3.83
CA MET A 370 -12.60 -26.09 -4.62
C MET A 370 -13.98 -26.58 -5.07
N TYR A 371 -14.92 -26.68 -4.12
CA TYR A 371 -16.29 -27.06 -4.40
C TYR A 371 -16.96 -26.10 -5.39
N ARG A 372 -16.85 -24.79 -5.15
CA ARG A 372 -17.47 -23.76 -6.00
C ARG A 372 -16.97 -23.78 -7.44
N PHE A 373 -15.70 -24.11 -7.66
CA PHE A 373 -15.07 -24.09 -8.97
C PHE A 373 -14.89 -25.49 -9.57
N ASN A 374 -15.53 -26.51 -9.01
CA ASN A 374 -15.44 -27.91 -9.42
C ASN A 374 -13.99 -28.38 -9.57
N SER A 375 -13.17 -28.03 -8.58
CA SER A 375 -11.75 -28.37 -8.52
C SER A 375 -11.53 -29.53 -7.55
N ASN A 376 -10.69 -30.49 -7.96
CA ASN A 376 -10.17 -31.53 -7.07
C ASN A 376 -8.86 -31.10 -6.38
N LYS A 377 -8.28 -29.94 -6.69
CA LYS A 377 -7.05 -29.45 -6.07
C LYS A 377 -7.16 -27.99 -5.59
N GLY A 378 -6.81 -27.77 -4.34
CA GLY A 378 -6.65 -26.44 -3.75
C GLY A 378 -5.20 -26.20 -3.35
N LEU A 379 -4.58 -25.12 -3.83
CA LEU A 379 -3.21 -24.77 -3.48
C LEU A 379 -3.19 -23.67 -2.43
N LEU A 380 -2.35 -23.85 -1.41
CA LEU A 380 -2.03 -22.83 -0.42
C LEU A 380 -0.58 -22.36 -0.65
N LEU A 381 -0.43 -21.14 -1.13
CA LEU A 381 0.84 -20.54 -1.53
C LEU A 381 1.32 -19.57 -0.44
N TYR A 382 2.45 -19.84 0.21
CA TYR A 382 2.91 -19.06 1.36
C TYR A 382 4.43 -18.85 1.36
N PRO A 383 4.93 -17.74 1.94
CA PRO A 383 6.36 -17.52 2.08
C PRO A 383 6.90 -18.29 3.30
N SER A 384 8.08 -18.88 3.17
CA SER A 384 8.74 -19.66 4.22
C SER A 384 10.21 -19.30 4.37
N LYS A 385 10.71 -19.37 5.60
CA LYS A 385 12.14 -19.17 5.95
C LYS A 385 12.85 -20.49 6.23
N ASP A 386 12.12 -21.60 6.35
CA ASP A 386 12.64 -22.88 6.81
C ASP A 386 13.06 -23.78 5.63
N ASP A 387 14.36 -24.05 5.55
CA ASP A 387 14.97 -24.96 4.60
C ASP A 387 14.35 -26.37 4.64
N ASN A 388 13.87 -26.82 5.81
CA ASN A 388 13.28 -28.15 6.00
C ASN A 388 11.83 -28.26 5.51
N THR A 389 11.16 -27.13 5.27
CA THR A 389 9.78 -27.13 4.76
C THR A 389 9.69 -26.90 3.26
N SER A 390 10.81 -26.85 2.55
CA SER A 390 10.94 -26.46 1.12
C SER A 390 10.20 -27.34 0.09
N TYR A 391 9.40 -28.32 0.51
CA TYR A 391 8.71 -29.24 -0.38
C TYR A 391 7.19 -29.11 -0.28
N PRO A 392 6.47 -29.20 -1.42
CA PRO A 392 5.01 -29.27 -1.41
C PRO A 392 4.51 -30.40 -0.51
N LYS A 393 3.50 -30.11 0.31
CA LYS A 393 2.82 -31.11 1.14
C LYS A 393 1.41 -31.31 0.64
N ASP A 394 1.11 -32.52 0.17
CA ASP A 394 -0.19 -32.90 -0.38
C ASP A 394 -1.04 -33.59 0.70
N PHE A 395 -2.15 -32.95 1.08
CA PHE A 395 -3.10 -33.44 2.08
C PHE A 395 -4.37 -33.91 1.38
N ARG A 396 -4.57 -35.23 1.31
CA ARG A 396 -5.81 -35.81 0.78
C ARG A 396 -6.97 -35.50 1.71
N ILE A 397 -8.08 -35.05 1.12
CA ILE A 397 -9.35 -34.91 1.83
C ILE A 397 -9.94 -36.33 1.94
N ILE A 398 -10.09 -36.79 3.19
CA ILE A 398 -10.53 -38.15 3.52
C ILE A 398 -11.78 -38.50 2.71
N GLU A 399 -11.79 -39.69 2.10
CA GLU A 399 -12.93 -40.23 1.33
C GLU A 399 -13.37 -39.39 0.13
N THR A 400 -12.50 -38.55 -0.42
CA THR A 400 -12.76 -37.80 -1.66
C THR A 400 -11.59 -37.90 -2.64
N ASN A 401 -11.81 -37.45 -3.88
CA ASN A 401 -10.73 -37.26 -4.86
C ASN A 401 -10.00 -35.91 -4.70
N GLY A 402 -10.38 -35.12 -3.69
CA GLY A 402 -9.86 -33.78 -3.45
C GLY A 402 -8.55 -33.79 -2.66
N SER A 403 -7.66 -32.84 -2.95
CA SER A 403 -6.49 -32.61 -2.12
C SER A 403 -6.15 -31.12 -1.94
N LEU A 404 -5.62 -30.80 -0.76
CA LEU A 404 -5.07 -29.51 -0.43
C LEU A 404 -3.55 -29.60 -0.46
N VAL A 405 -2.91 -28.82 -1.32
CA VAL A 405 -1.45 -28.80 -1.45
C VAL A 405 -0.88 -27.51 -0.89
N LYS A 406 -0.07 -27.63 0.16
CA LYS A 406 0.69 -26.51 0.71
C LYS A 406 2.00 -26.39 -0.04
N ILE A 407 2.25 -25.23 -0.65
CA ILE A 407 3.46 -24.97 -1.43
C ILE A 407 4.16 -23.76 -0.82
N PRO A 408 5.30 -23.97 -0.13
CA PRO A 408 6.12 -22.87 0.36
C PRO A 408 6.94 -22.27 -0.78
N MET A 409 7.05 -20.95 -0.80
CA MET A 409 8.12 -20.25 -1.51
C MET A 409 9.20 -19.88 -0.51
N LYS A 410 10.41 -20.39 -0.72
CA LYS A 410 11.56 -20.05 0.11
C LYS A 410 11.90 -18.56 -0.06
N ILE A 411 12.00 -17.86 1.07
CA ILE A 411 12.49 -16.48 1.12
C ILE A 411 13.97 -16.49 1.45
N SER A 412 14.76 -15.71 0.70
CA SER A 412 16.19 -15.62 0.92
C SER A 412 16.50 -15.05 2.30
N THR A 413 17.62 -15.47 2.88
CA THR A 413 18.15 -14.95 4.15
C THR A 413 19.43 -14.14 3.96
N LYS A 414 19.80 -13.84 2.71
CA LYS A 414 20.99 -13.06 2.36
C LYS A 414 20.85 -11.62 2.84
N LYS A 415 21.95 -11.09 3.39
CA LYS A 415 22.00 -9.74 3.96
C LYS A 415 22.21 -8.67 2.89
N ASP A 416 23.02 -8.96 1.89
CA ASP A 416 23.18 -8.08 0.74
C ASP A 416 21.94 -8.18 -0.15
N PHE A 417 21.44 -7.03 -0.61
CA PHE A 417 20.21 -6.98 -1.38
C PHE A 417 20.36 -7.65 -2.76
N TRP A 418 21.53 -7.60 -3.39
CA TRP A 418 21.76 -8.19 -4.70
C TRP A 418 21.83 -9.71 -4.60
N GLU A 419 22.60 -10.21 -3.63
CA GLU A 419 22.62 -11.65 -3.32
C GLU A 419 21.21 -12.15 -2.97
N PHE A 420 20.46 -11.38 -2.16
CA PHE A 420 19.07 -11.66 -1.84
C PHE A 420 18.20 -11.73 -3.09
N ALA A 421 18.32 -10.76 -3.99
CA ALA A 421 17.52 -10.69 -5.21
C ALA A 421 17.86 -11.82 -6.20
N GLU A 422 19.12 -12.22 -6.31
CA GLU A 422 19.54 -13.36 -7.13
C GLU A 422 19.02 -14.69 -6.58
N ASP A 423 19.17 -14.91 -5.27
CA ASP A 423 18.66 -16.10 -4.60
C ASP A 423 17.13 -16.18 -4.67
N MET A 424 16.42 -15.05 -4.52
CA MET A 424 14.98 -14.98 -4.72
C MET A 424 14.56 -15.36 -6.14
N LYS A 425 15.29 -14.95 -7.18
CA LYS A 425 15.00 -15.37 -8.57
C LYS A 425 15.18 -16.88 -8.76
N HIS A 426 16.11 -17.51 -8.05
CA HIS A 426 16.24 -18.96 -8.05
C HIS A 426 15.05 -19.62 -7.34
N ASN A 427 14.67 -19.13 -6.15
CA ASN A 427 13.53 -19.64 -5.39
C ASN A 427 12.19 -19.48 -6.15
N GLU A 428 12.01 -18.41 -6.92
CA GLU A 428 10.87 -18.22 -7.84
C GLU A 428 10.74 -19.36 -8.87
N LYS A 429 11.88 -19.79 -9.44
CA LYS A 429 11.90 -20.88 -10.42
C LYS A 429 11.53 -22.21 -9.80
N GLU A 430 12.10 -22.53 -8.64
CA GLU A 430 11.77 -23.75 -7.90
C GLU A 430 10.29 -23.80 -7.49
N PHE A 431 9.77 -22.65 -7.03
CA PHE A 431 8.35 -22.50 -6.72
C PHE A 431 7.45 -22.73 -7.93
N LEU A 432 7.82 -22.20 -9.10
CA LEU A 432 7.10 -22.44 -10.35
C LEU A 432 7.16 -23.90 -10.81
N ILE A 433 8.32 -24.56 -10.65
CA ILE A 433 8.48 -25.99 -10.95
C ILE A 433 7.55 -26.82 -10.06
N ALA A 434 7.51 -26.52 -8.75
CA ALA A 434 6.63 -27.19 -7.80
C ALA A 434 5.15 -27.05 -8.18
N ILE A 435 4.70 -25.84 -8.55
CA ILE A 435 3.32 -25.60 -8.99
C ILE A 435 3.00 -26.36 -10.28
N LYS A 436 3.90 -26.38 -11.26
CA LYS A 436 3.68 -27.08 -12.54
C LYS A 436 3.58 -28.60 -12.36
N LYS A 437 4.36 -29.19 -11.46
CA LYS A 437 4.30 -30.62 -11.14
C LYS A 437 2.96 -31.08 -10.59
N ILE A 438 2.16 -30.17 -10.02
CA ILE A 438 0.83 -30.49 -9.47
C ILE A 438 -0.25 -30.49 -10.56
N LYS A 439 -0.02 -29.77 -11.68
CA LYS A 439 -0.93 -29.72 -12.82
C LYS A 439 -0.74 -30.92 -13.76
N ALA A 440 0.48 -31.45 -13.84
CA ALA A 440 0.77 -32.76 -14.44
C ALA A 440 0.16 -33.88 -13.59
#